data_AF-A0A0P1BGV7-F1
#
_entry.id   AF-A0A0P1BGV7-F1
#
_cell.length_a   1.000
_cell.length_b   1.000
_cell.length_c   1.000
_cell.angle_alpha   90.00
_cell.angle_beta   90.00
_cell.angle_gamma   90.00
#
_symmetry.space_group_name_H-M   'P 1'
#
loop_
_entity.id
_entity.type
_entity.pdbx_description
1 polymer ?
#
loop_
_entity_poly.entity_id
_entity_poly.type
_entity_poly.pdbx_seq_one_letter_code
_entity_poly.pdbx_strand_id
1 'polypeptide(L)'
;MSTLTQRSAAGPSDSKATSPLDVLDETPGADGAPIDEAEQKHIISALKEQNDRNHKTARGGLLALIGGVAFLYITPLPAYLTNTHPDTHVHLLFVHHSQETAEHHELTRLPVAPIYILFLLSMGTLLYATGKEVADRMGILPRPPGVPFPAPQPHLFGTAPGWLVKSLTDLRWHPSNSGQPRSVRADLPANQGGETPPNFLTKMNPRNLYVFMIWLASWPLPLMTFGAGAFESSAWWALTPAVIGIVLAVEGIIYRAERDLKGLDGMRYGYKGA
;
A
#
# COMPACT_ATOMS: atom_id res chain seq x y z
N MET A 1 -5.97 -62.48 -3.88
CA MET A 1 -5.54 -62.46 -5.30
C MET A 1 -6.51 -61.59 -6.08
N SER A 2 -6.00 -60.52 -6.70
CA SER A 2 -6.58 -59.71 -7.81
C SER A 2 -8.03 -59.21 -7.67
N THR A 3 -8.29 -57.90 -7.68
CA THR A 3 -8.43 -57.16 -8.94
C THR A 3 -7.88 -55.73 -8.89
N LEU A 4 -6.73 -55.55 -9.53
CA LEU A 4 -6.32 -54.29 -10.16
C LEU A 4 -7.14 -54.13 -11.45
N THR A 5 -8.04 -53.14 -11.47
CA THR A 5 -8.66 -52.63 -12.71
C THR A 5 -8.76 -51.11 -12.57
N GLN A 6 -7.70 -50.38 -12.93
CA GLN A 6 -7.64 -49.66 -14.20
C GLN A 6 -8.85 -48.72 -14.42
N ARG A 7 -8.72 -47.48 -13.93
CA ARG A 7 -9.32 -46.29 -14.56
C ARG A 7 -8.26 -45.20 -14.69
N SER A 8 -7.37 -45.41 -15.65
CA SER A 8 -6.72 -44.33 -16.36
C SER A 8 -7.61 -44.03 -17.57
N ALA A 9 -8.36 -42.94 -17.49
CA ALA A 9 -8.98 -42.25 -18.63
C ALA A 9 -9.60 -40.93 -18.14
N ALA A 10 -8.77 -39.89 -18.02
CA ALA A 10 -9.24 -38.52 -18.10
C ALA A 10 -8.23 -37.78 -18.97
N GLY A 11 -8.66 -37.42 -20.19
CA GLY A 11 -7.91 -36.57 -21.10
C GLY A 11 -7.78 -35.14 -20.56
N PRO A 12 -7.06 -34.26 -21.27
CA PRO A 12 -6.72 -32.94 -20.79
C PRO A 12 -7.96 -32.04 -20.84
N SER A 13 -8.67 -31.94 -19.72
CA SER A 13 -9.75 -30.97 -19.58
C SER A 13 -9.17 -29.62 -19.17
N ASP A 14 -9.34 -28.66 -20.08
CA ASP A 14 -9.24 -27.22 -19.96
C ASP A 14 -8.90 -26.62 -18.60
N SER A 15 -7.88 -25.76 -18.64
CA SER A 15 -7.43 -24.84 -17.61
C SER A 15 -8.48 -23.75 -17.28
N LYS A 16 -9.59 -24.13 -16.68
CA LYS A 16 -10.32 -23.23 -15.79
C LYS A 16 -9.81 -23.49 -14.39
N ALA A 17 -9.24 -22.45 -13.77
CA ALA A 17 -8.85 -22.48 -12.38
C ALA A 17 -10.07 -22.89 -11.54
N THR A 18 -10.14 -24.17 -11.18
CA THR A 18 -11.11 -24.70 -10.23
C THR A 18 -10.91 -23.92 -8.95
N SER A 19 -11.96 -23.23 -8.53
CA SER A 19 -11.94 -22.51 -7.28
C SER A 19 -11.80 -23.58 -6.18
N PRO A 20 -10.96 -23.40 -5.16
CA PRO A 20 -10.90 -24.34 -4.03
C PRO A 20 -12.23 -24.44 -3.27
N LEU A 21 -13.19 -23.54 -3.57
CA LEU A 21 -14.58 -23.62 -3.14
C LEU A 21 -15.40 -24.68 -3.89
N ASP A 22 -15.00 -25.08 -5.10
CA ASP A 22 -15.71 -26.10 -5.89
C ASP A 22 -15.59 -27.48 -5.21
N VAL A 23 -14.51 -27.71 -4.44
CA VAL A 23 -14.33 -28.91 -3.59
C VAL A 23 -15.34 -28.96 -2.45
N LEU A 24 -15.88 -27.81 -2.01
CA LEU A 24 -16.95 -27.76 -0.99
C LEU A 24 -18.35 -27.95 -1.59
N ASP A 25 -18.52 -27.72 -2.89
CA ASP A 25 -19.79 -27.92 -3.61
C ASP A 25 -19.91 -29.37 -4.14
N GLU A 26 -18.79 -30.04 -4.45
CA GLU A 26 -18.78 -31.43 -4.95
C GLU A 26 -18.92 -32.49 -3.84
N THR A 27 -18.65 -32.14 -2.57
CA THR A 27 -19.07 -32.95 -1.42
C THR A 27 -20.36 -32.37 -0.86
N PRO A 28 -21.55 -32.83 -1.29
CA PRO A 28 -22.75 -32.54 -0.54
C PRO A 28 -22.49 -33.08 0.86
N GLY A 29 -22.73 -32.25 1.87
CA GLY A 29 -22.92 -32.68 3.26
C GLY A 29 -24.13 -33.60 3.33
N ALA A 30 -24.03 -34.79 2.74
CA ALA A 30 -25.08 -35.79 2.72
C ALA A 30 -25.34 -36.35 4.13
N ASP A 31 -24.39 -36.20 5.07
CA ASP A 31 -24.51 -36.78 6.41
C ASP A 31 -24.17 -35.83 7.59
N GLY A 32 -23.90 -34.54 7.36
CA GLY A 32 -23.55 -33.62 8.46
C GLY A 32 -22.28 -34.01 9.24
N ALA A 33 -21.45 -34.88 8.68
CA ALA A 33 -20.22 -35.34 9.31
C ALA A 33 -19.17 -34.22 9.34
N PRO A 34 -18.45 -34.03 10.46
CA PRO A 34 -17.39 -33.03 10.55
C PRO A 34 -16.28 -33.33 9.54
N ILE A 35 -15.89 -32.32 8.77
CA ILE A 35 -14.79 -32.38 7.80
C ILE A 35 -13.53 -32.90 8.49
N ASP A 36 -12.87 -33.90 7.90
CA ASP A 36 -11.66 -34.53 8.46
C ASP A 36 -10.53 -33.50 8.63
N GLU A 37 -9.70 -33.69 9.67
CA GLU A 37 -8.62 -32.76 9.99
C GLU A 37 -7.63 -32.62 8.83
N ALA A 38 -7.38 -33.72 8.09
CA ALA A 38 -6.51 -33.73 6.91
C ALA A 38 -7.09 -32.90 5.75
N GLU A 39 -8.40 -33.00 5.50
CA GLU A 39 -9.10 -32.23 4.47
C GLU A 39 -9.12 -30.73 4.82
N GLN A 40 -9.32 -30.38 6.10
CA GLN A 40 -9.16 -29.00 6.57
C GLN A 40 -7.72 -28.47 6.37
N LYS A 41 -6.66 -29.32 6.49
CA LYS A 41 -5.26 -28.89 6.22
C LYS A 41 -5.11 -28.52 4.76
N HIS A 42 -5.63 -29.39 3.89
CA HIS A 42 -5.54 -29.22 2.46
C HIS A 42 -6.26 -27.94 2.01
N ILE A 43 -7.52 -27.75 2.42
CA ILE A 43 -8.33 -26.58 2.04
C ILE A 43 -7.67 -25.28 2.52
N ILE A 44 -7.23 -25.21 3.77
CA ILE A 44 -6.56 -24.00 4.31
C ILE A 44 -5.25 -23.73 3.55
N SER A 45 -4.48 -24.77 3.22
CA SER A 45 -3.24 -24.60 2.46
C SER A 45 -3.48 -24.11 1.03
N ALA A 46 -4.51 -24.64 0.36
CA ALA A 46 -4.91 -24.21 -0.97
C ALA A 46 -5.41 -22.75 -0.97
N LEU A 47 -6.22 -22.38 0.02
CA LEU A 47 -6.66 -21.00 0.21
C LEU A 47 -5.49 -20.05 0.46
N LYS A 48 -4.50 -20.45 1.25
CA LYS A 48 -3.28 -19.66 1.49
C LYS A 48 -2.49 -19.47 0.18
N GLU A 49 -2.28 -20.53 -0.59
CA GLU A 49 -1.54 -20.43 -1.85
C GLU A 49 -2.26 -19.56 -2.89
N GLN A 50 -3.58 -19.73 -3.03
CA GLN A 50 -4.38 -18.91 -3.93
C GLN A 50 -4.35 -17.44 -3.51
N ASN A 51 -4.44 -17.17 -2.19
CA ASN A 51 -4.40 -15.81 -1.69
C ASN A 51 -3.03 -15.16 -1.90
N ASP A 52 -1.94 -15.88 -1.66
CA ASP A 52 -0.58 -15.40 -1.93
C ASP A 52 -0.37 -15.05 -3.41
N ARG A 53 -0.93 -15.87 -4.31
CA ARG A 53 -0.91 -15.60 -5.75
C ARG A 53 -1.70 -14.34 -6.09
N ASN A 54 -2.91 -14.19 -5.56
CA ASN A 54 -3.75 -13.02 -5.77
C ASN A 54 -3.10 -11.74 -5.22
N HIS A 55 -2.50 -11.81 -4.04
CA HIS A 55 -1.76 -10.69 -3.45
C HIS A 55 -0.59 -10.24 -4.31
N LYS A 56 0.19 -11.19 -4.87
CA LYS A 56 1.28 -10.86 -5.80
C LYS A 56 0.77 -10.19 -7.06
N THR A 57 -0.32 -10.69 -7.65
CA THR A 57 -0.94 -10.09 -8.84
C THR A 57 -1.45 -8.67 -8.55
N ALA A 58 -2.16 -8.47 -7.44
CA ALA A 58 -2.65 -7.17 -7.03
C ALA A 58 -1.50 -6.16 -6.83
N ARG A 59 -0.43 -6.56 -6.14
CA ARG A 59 0.77 -5.73 -5.95
C ARG A 59 1.50 -5.42 -7.26
N GLY A 60 1.53 -6.37 -8.21
CA GLY A 60 2.04 -6.14 -9.56
C GLY A 60 1.24 -5.07 -10.30
N GLY A 61 -0.09 -5.10 -10.21
CA GLY A 61 -0.98 -4.06 -10.75
C GLY A 61 -0.74 -2.69 -10.11
N LEU A 62 -0.53 -2.64 -8.79
CA LEU A 62 -0.18 -1.40 -8.08
C LEU A 62 1.16 -0.81 -8.58
N LEU A 63 2.17 -1.64 -8.79
CA LEU A 63 3.45 -1.19 -9.34
C LEU A 63 3.30 -0.64 -10.77
N ALA A 64 2.49 -1.29 -11.61
CA ALA A 64 2.20 -0.80 -12.96
C ALA A 64 1.51 0.57 -12.91
N LEU A 65 0.57 0.76 -11.99
CA LEU A 65 -0.15 2.02 -11.80
C LEU A 65 0.79 3.13 -11.28
N ILE A 66 1.67 2.82 -10.32
CA ILE A 66 2.73 3.72 -9.86
C ILE A 66 3.67 4.09 -11.01
N GLY A 67 4.12 3.12 -11.80
CA GLY A 67 4.98 3.32 -12.97
C GLY A 67 4.32 4.17 -14.06
N GLY A 68 3.02 3.98 -14.29
CA GLY A 68 2.23 4.79 -15.22
C GLY A 68 2.17 6.26 -14.82
N VAL A 69 1.95 6.55 -13.53
CA VAL A 69 1.98 7.94 -13.04
C VAL A 69 3.38 8.54 -13.09
N ALA A 70 4.41 7.77 -12.75
CA ALA A 70 5.79 8.23 -12.88
C ALA A 70 6.13 8.57 -14.34
N PHE A 71 5.68 7.75 -15.30
CA PHE A 71 5.83 8.03 -16.72
C PHE A 71 5.10 9.32 -17.13
N LEU A 72 3.84 9.50 -16.70
CA LEU A 72 3.06 10.71 -16.96
C LEU A 72 3.69 12.00 -16.40
N TYR A 73 4.42 11.94 -15.30
CA TYR A 73 5.15 13.11 -14.80
C TYR A 73 6.46 13.39 -15.53
N ILE A 74 7.02 12.40 -16.23
CA ILE A 74 8.22 12.59 -17.04
C ILE A 74 7.86 13.08 -18.46
N THR A 75 6.67 12.75 -18.99
CA THR A 75 6.28 13.10 -20.37
C THR A 75 6.34 14.59 -20.72
N PRO A 76 5.98 15.56 -19.86
CA PRO A 76 6.08 16.97 -20.25
C PRO A 76 7.49 17.55 -20.05
N LEU A 77 8.40 16.81 -19.41
CA LEU A 77 9.76 17.29 -19.07
C LEU A 77 10.57 17.71 -20.30
N PRO A 78 10.57 16.98 -21.44
CA PRO A 78 11.22 17.45 -22.67
C PRO A 78 10.67 18.80 -23.14
N ALA A 79 9.34 18.98 -23.13
CA ALA A 79 8.70 20.24 -23.55
C ALA A 79 9.07 21.41 -22.64
N TYR A 80 9.25 21.16 -21.33
CA TYR A 80 9.76 22.14 -20.39
C TYR A 80 11.22 22.53 -20.66
N LEU A 81 12.06 21.57 -21.06
CA LEU A 81 13.48 21.80 -21.37
C LEU A 81 13.70 22.47 -22.73
N THR A 82 12.87 22.14 -23.74
CA THR A 82 12.93 22.74 -25.07
C THR A 82 12.16 24.06 -25.18
N ASN A 83 11.57 24.53 -24.08
CA ASN A 83 10.75 25.75 -24.02
C ASN A 83 9.60 25.76 -25.04
N THR A 84 9.06 24.58 -25.37
CA THR A 84 7.91 24.43 -26.28
C THR A 84 6.60 24.27 -25.50
N HIS A 85 6.64 24.30 -24.16
CA HIS A 85 5.44 24.27 -23.34
C HIS A 85 4.74 25.64 -23.41
N PRO A 86 3.41 25.70 -23.56
CA PRO A 86 2.66 26.97 -23.62
C PRO A 86 2.78 27.84 -22.35
N ASP A 87 3.32 27.27 -21.27
CA ASP A 87 3.48 27.91 -19.95
C ASP A 87 4.96 28.08 -19.53
N THR A 88 5.94 27.80 -20.40
CA THR A 88 7.36 27.94 -20.03
C THR A 88 7.95 29.31 -20.29
N HIS A 89 8.46 29.93 -19.23
CA HIS A 89 9.22 31.18 -19.24
C HIS A 89 10.72 30.95 -18.97
N VAL A 90 11.32 29.87 -19.48
CA VAL A 90 12.73 29.56 -19.21
C VAL A 90 13.65 30.69 -19.72
N HIS A 91 13.26 31.36 -20.80
CA HIS A 91 14.01 32.51 -21.32
C HIS A 91 13.95 33.75 -20.43
N LEU A 92 12.90 33.98 -19.62
CA LEU A 92 12.77 35.19 -18.80
C LEU A 92 13.78 35.22 -17.63
N LEU A 93 14.25 34.05 -17.19
CA LEU A 93 15.23 33.89 -16.11
C LEU A 93 16.68 33.86 -16.60
N PHE A 94 16.92 33.51 -17.86
CA PHE A 94 18.28 33.25 -18.39
C PHE A 94 18.65 34.04 -19.65
N VAL A 95 17.69 34.70 -20.30
CA VAL A 95 17.89 35.53 -21.48
C VAL A 95 17.23 36.88 -21.21
N HIS A 96 18.04 37.92 -20.98
CA HIS A 96 17.55 39.30 -20.99
C HIS A 96 17.01 39.60 -22.39
N HIS A 97 15.69 39.51 -22.59
CA HIS A 97 15.04 40.08 -23.77
C HIS A 97 14.64 41.52 -23.46
N SER A 98 15.14 42.41 -24.31
CA SER A 98 14.80 43.81 -24.41
C SER A 98 13.30 44.02 -24.31
N GLN A 99 12.91 44.92 -23.42
CA GLN A 99 11.57 45.45 -23.25
C GLN A 99 11.04 45.98 -24.59
N GLU A 100 10.26 45.21 -25.32
CA GLU A 100 9.36 45.75 -26.33
C GLU A 100 8.25 44.72 -26.56
N THR A 101 7.02 45.08 -26.21
CA THR A 101 5.77 44.29 -26.29
C THR A 101 5.61 43.10 -25.35
N ALA A 102 5.73 43.32 -24.03
CA ALA A 102 5.15 42.40 -23.05
C ALA A 102 3.65 42.71 -22.86
N GLU A 103 2.78 41.91 -23.46
CA GLU A 103 1.35 41.94 -23.15
C GLU A 103 1.12 41.55 -21.67
N HIS A 104 0.07 42.08 -21.02
CA HIS A 104 -0.22 41.84 -19.59
C HIS A 104 -0.28 40.35 -19.18
N HIS A 105 -0.47 39.45 -20.14
CA HIS A 105 -0.50 38.01 -19.94
C HIS A 105 0.88 37.36 -19.74
N GLU A 106 1.97 38.03 -20.12
CA GLU A 106 3.34 37.52 -19.96
C GLU A 106 3.98 37.94 -18.63
N LEU A 107 3.58 39.10 -18.08
CA LEU A 107 4.05 39.60 -16.78
C LEU A 107 3.52 38.83 -15.57
N THR A 108 2.47 38.02 -15.74
CA THR A 108 1.80 37.28 -14.65
C THR A 108 2.16 35.79 -14.60
N ARG A 109 2.95 35.29 -15.54
CA ARG A 109 3.27 33.87 -15.61
C ARG A 109 4.62 33.57 -14.94
N LEU A 110 4.55 32.80 -13.86
CA LEU A 110 5.71 32.37 -13.07
C LEU A 110 6.63 31.44 -13.88
N PRO A 111 7.91 31.33 -13.53
CA PRO A 111 8.79 30.33 -14.14
C PRO A 111 8.36 28.92 -13.73
N VAL A 112 7.55 28.29 -14.59
CA VAL A 112 6.92 26.99 -14.32
C VAL A 112 7.92 25.84 -14.24
N ALA A 113 9.05 25.90 -14.98
CA ALA A 113 10.01 24.82 -15.04
C ALA A 113 10.72 24.51 -13.70
N PRO A 114 11.30 25.49 -12.95
CA PRO A 114 11.84 25.25 -11.61
C PRO A 114 10.80 24.68 -10.63
N ILE A 115 9.56 25.16 -10.71
CA ILE A 115 8.44 24.69 -9.88
C ILE A 115 8.14 23.22 -10.22
N TYR A 116 8.14 22.86 -11.51
CA TYR A 116 7.92 21.50 -11.98
C TYR A 116 9.05 20.55 -11.55
N ILE A 117 10.30 20.99 -11.53
CA ILE A 117 11.44 20.17 -11.06
C ILE A 117 11.33 19.90 -9.55
N LEU A 118 11.03 20.92 -8.75
CA LEU A 118 10.81 20.73 -7.31
C LEU A 118 9.62 19.81 -7.04
N PHE A 119 8.56 19.93 -7.83
CA PHE A 119 7.44 18.99 -7.82
C PHE A 119 7.91 17.56 -8.14
N LEU A 120 8.62 17.37 -9.24
CA LEU A 120 9.06 16.05 -9.69
C LEU A 120 9.95 15.40 -8.63
N LEU A 121 10.83 16.17 -7.99
CA LEU A 121 11.67 15.69 -6.90
C LEU A 121 10.84 15.34 -5.66
N SER A 122 9.94 16.20 -5.21
CA SER A 122 9.12 15.96 -4.01
C SER A 122 8.11 14.82 -4.21
N MET A 123 7.23 14.91 -5.21
CA MET A 123 6.25 13.86 -5.47
C MET A 123 6.86 12.59 -6.04
N GLY A 124 7.90 12.70 -6.88
CA GLY A 124 8.62 11.54 -7.39
C GLY A 124 9.34 10.77 -6.28
N THR A 125 9.89 11.44 -5.26
CA THR A 125 10.48 10.72 -4.10
C THR A 125 9.43 10.02 -3.26
N LEU A 126 8.25 10.62 -3.05
CA LEU A 126 7.13 9.97 -2.34
C LEU A 126 6.57 8.77 -3.13
N LEU A 127 6.42 8.93 -4.44
CA LEU A 127 5.97 7.87 -5.34
C LEU A 127 6.99 6.72 -5.41
N TYR A 128 8.28 7.05 -5.49
CA TYR A 128 9.38 6.07 -5.42
C TYR A 128 9.40 5.33 -4.08
N ALA A 129 9.25 6.04 -2.95
CA ALA A 129 9.20 5.42 -1.64
C ALA A 129 8.02 4.44 -1.51
N THR A 130 6.86 4.80 -2.07
CA THR A 130 5.67 3.93 -2.12
C THR A 130 5.92 2.69 -2.99
N GLY A 131 6.47 2.88 -4.19
CA GLY A 131 6.81 1.78 -5.10
C GLY A 131 7.86 0.83 -4.50
N LYS A 132 8.87 1.38 -3.82
CA LYS A 132 9.88 0.61 -3.10
C LYS A 132 9.26 -0.25 -2.00
N GLU A 133 8.31 0.29 -1.23
CA GLU A 133 7.60 -0.48 -0.20
C GLU A 133 6.76 -1.61 -0.81
N VAL A 134 6.04 -1.36 -1.90
CA VAL A 134 5.28 -2.40 -2.60
C VAL A 134 6.20 -3.50 -3.16
N ALA A 135 7.32 -3.11 -3.78
CA ALA A 135 8.31 -4.05 -4.32
C ALA A 135 9.00 -4.88 -3.21
N ASP A 136 9.27 -4.28 -2.06
CA ASP A 136 9.80 -4.99 -0.88
C ASP A 136 8.80 -6.00 -0.32
N ARG A 137 7.50 -5.66 -0.28
CA ARG A 137 6.43 -6.61 0.11
C ARG A 137 6.25 -7.77 -0.86
N MET A 138 6.55 -7.57 -2.14
CA MET A 138 6.57 -8.65 -3.12
C MET A 138 7.82 -9.54 -3.01
N GLY A 139 8.84 -9.13 -2.23
CA GLY A 139 10.11 -9.84 -2.10
C GLY A 139 10.99 -9.75 -3.34
N ILE A 140 10.73 -8.79 -4.23
CA ILE A 140 11.50 -8.57 -5.46
C ILE A 140 12.82 -7.87 -5.13
N LEU A 141 12.81 -6.99 -4.13
CA LEU A 141 14.00 -6.26 -3.72
C LEU A 141 14.94 -7.16 -2.90
N PRO A 142 16.23 -7.24 -3.27
CA PRO A 142 17.20 -7.93 -2.44
C PRO A 142 17.30 -7.20 -1.10
N ARG A 143 17.06 -7.91 0.00
CA ARG A 143 17.30 -7.35 1.32
C ARG A 143 18.79 -7.07 1.45
N PRO A 144 19.21 -5.86 1.85
CA PRO A 144 20.61 -5.58 2.04
C PRO A 144 21.19 -6.60 3.05
N PRO A 145 22.31 -7.26 2.72
CA PRO A 145 22.92 -8.25 3.60
C PRO A 145 23.27 -7.59 4.94
N GLY A 146 23.01 -8.35 6.02
CA GLY A 146 23.07 -7.93 7.42
C GLY A 146 24.06 -6.81 7.70
N VAL A 147 23.53 -5.61 7.84
CA VAL A 147 24.34 -4.42 8.10
C VAL A 147 24.82 -4.50 9.56
N PRO A 148 26.13 -4.46 9.83
CA PRO A 148 26.64 -4.57 11.19
C PRO A 148 26.19 -3.38 12.04
N PHE A 149 25.89 -3.63 13.32
CA PHE A 149 25.50 -2.60 14.27
C PHE A 149 26.52 -1.44 14.28
N PRO A 150 26.09 -0.16 14.31
CA PRO A 150 24.75 0.38 14.55
C PRO A 150 23.96 0.72 13.28
N ALA A 151 24.29 0.13 12.13
CA ALA A 151 23.54 0.36 10.89
C ALA A 151 22.08 -0.12 11.01
N PRO A 152 21.13 0.44 10.21
CA PRO A 152 19.70 0.30 10.46
C PRO A 152 19.27 -1.18 10.39
N GLN A 153 18.92 -1.72 11.55
CA GLN A 153 18.32 -3.04 11.67
C GLN A 153 16.97 -3.07 10.95
N PRO A 154 16.53 -4.24 10.46
CA PRO A 154 15.19 -4.39 9.89
C PRO A 154 14.15 -4.01 10.95
N HIS A 155 13.47 -2.89 10.74
CA HIS A 155 12.44 -2.37 11.64
C HIS A 155 11.03 -2.68 11.12
N LEU A 156 10.05 -2.60 12.02
CA LEU A 156 8.64 -2.95 11.73
C LEU A 156 8.01 -2.14 10.58
N PHE A 157 8.54 -0.94 10.29
CA PHE A 157 8.01 0.00 9.29
C PHE A 157 8.55 -0.24 7.86
N GLY A 158 9.05 -1.44 7.57
CA GLY A 158 9.43 -1.82 6.20
C GLY A 158 10.60 -1.01 5.67
N THR A 159 10.37 -0.27 4.58
CA THR A 159 11.39 0.52 3.88
C THR A 159 11.53 1.96 4.37
N ALA A 160 10.84 2.32 5.46
CA ALA A 160 10.91 3.65 6.06
C ALA A 160 12.35 4.09 6.38
N PRO A 161 12.71 5.37 6.22
CA PRO A 161 14.02 5.87 6.64
C PRO A 161 14.20 5.76 8.15
N GLY A 162 15.41 5.39 8.61
CA GLY A 162 15.70 5.18 10.03
C GLY A 162 15.38 6.38 10.94
N TRP A 163 15.51 7.61 10.44
CA TRP A 163 15.15 8.83 11.18
C TRP A 163 13.64 8.97 11.42
N LEU A 164 12.81 8.38 10.55
CA LEU A 164 11.34 8.43 10.65
C LEU A 164 10.78 7.34 11.57
N VAL A 165 11.53 6.27 11.79
CA VAL A 165 11.11 5.09 12.58
C VAL A 165 10.72 5.47 14.00
N LYS A 166 11.48 6.35 14.65
CA LYS A 166 11.18 6.81 16.01
C LYS A 166 9.82 7.51 16.05
N SER A 167 9.60 8.47 15.15
CA SER A 167 8.33 9.20 15.05
C SER A 167 7.14 8.28 14.71
N LEU A 168 7.32 7.29 13.83
CA LEU A 168 6.27 6.30 13.51
C LEU A 168 5.97 5.38 14.70
N THR A 169 7.00 5.01 15.46
CA THR A 169 6.85 4.21 16.68
C THR A 169 6.09 5.00 17.73
N ASP A 170 6.46 6.26 17.95
CA ASP A 170 5.81 7.16 18.89
C ASP A 170 4.36 7.44 18.48
N LEU A 171 4.09 7.62 17.18
CA LEU A 171 2.73 7.81 16.65
C LEU A 171 1.86 6.57 16.86
N ARG A 172 2.43 5.37 16.63
CA ARG A 172 1.70 4.11 16.80
C ARG A 172 1.39 3.81 18.26
N TRP A 173 2.31 4.14 19.17
CA TRP A 173 2.20 3.84 20.59
C TRP A 173 1.89 5.08 21.44
N HIS A 174 1.33 6.13 20.82
CA HIS A 174 1.07 7.38 21.51
C HIS A 174 0.13 7.14 22.70
N PRO A 175 0.51 7.56 23.92
CA PRO A 175 -0.27 7.28 25.14
C PRO A 175 -1.58 8.08 25.25
N SER A 176 -2.02 8.82 24.22
CA SER A 176 -3.28 9.59 24.30
C SER A 176 -4.56 8.75 24.33
N ASN A 177 -4.46 7.42 24.21
CA ASN A 177 -5.57 6.50 24.49
C ASN A 177 -5.42 5.75 25.82
N SER A 178 -4.38 6.01 26.62
CA SER A 178 -4.44 5.67 28.04
C SER A 178 -5.12 6.84 28.76
N GLY A 179 -6.45 6.87 28.68
CA GLY A 179 -7.31 7.60 29.62
C GLY A 179 -7.21 7.09 31.06
N GLN A 180 -6.11 6.40 31.39
CA GLN A 180 -5.70 6.11 32.74
C GLN A 180 -4.22 6.50 32.86
N PRO A 181 -3.84 7.31 33.87
CA PRO A 181 -2.45 7.40 34.25
C PRO A 181 -1.95 5.98 34.52
N ARG A 182 -0.68 5.70 34.25
CA ARG A 182 0.04 4.43 34.54
C ARG A 182 0.01 3.99 36.03
N SER A 183 -0.87 4.58 36.84
CA SER A 183 -1.05 4.39 38.27
C SER A 183 -2.45 3.87 38.65
N VAL A 184 -3.12 3.12 37.78
CA VAL A 184 -4.31 2.40 38.22
C VAL A 184 -3.86 1.12 38.91
N ARG A 185 -3.92 1.18 40.26
CA ARG A 185 -3.79 0.03 41.16
C ARG A 185 -4.62 -1.13 40.61
N ALA A 186 -4.07 -2.34 40.75
CA ALA A 186 -4.71 -3.60 40.36
C ALA A 186 -6.03 -3.92 41.12
N ASP A 187 -6.45 -3.03 42.03
CA ASP A 187 -7.56 -3.23 42.95
C ASP A 187 -8.88 -2.60 42.46
N LEU A 188 -8.91 -1.95 41.29
CA LEU A 188 -10.12 -1.34 40.75
C LEU A 188 -10.85 -2.30 39.81
N PRO A 189 -12.19 -2.46 39.94
CA PRO A 189 -12.97 -3.36 39.10
C PRO A 189 -12.87 -2.92 37.63
N ALA A 190 -12.69 -3.90 36.73
CA ALA A 190 -12.32 -3.76 35.32
C ALA A 190 -13.28 -2.93 34.42
N ASN A 191 -14.31 -2.29 34.97
CA ASN A 191 -15.38 -1.63 34.22
C ASN A 191 -15.40 -0.09 34.36
N GLN A 192 -14.33 0.56 34.84
CA GLN A 192 -14.26 2.03 34.94
C GLN A 192 -13.01 2.66 34.28
N GLY A 193 -12.53 2.06 33.19
CA GLY A 193 -11.63 2.75 32.24
C GLY A 193 -12.40 2.98 30.95
N GLY A 194 -12.70 4.24 30.63
CA GLY A 194 -13.58 4.60 29.51
C GLY A 194 -13.26 3.83 28.23
N GLU A 195 -14.31 3.29 27.61
CA GLU A 195 -14.37 2.59 26.32
C GLU A 195 -13.89 3.49 25.16
N THR A 196 -12.64 3.94 25.19
CA THR A 196 -12.03 4.58 24.05
C THR A 196 -11.54 3.47 23.13
N PRO A 197 -12.20 3.23 21.98
CA PRO A 197 -11.76 2.19 21.05
C PRO A 197 -10.29 2.45 20.69
N PRO A 198 -9.47 1.39 20.55
CA PRO A 198 -8.05 1.58 20.24
C PRO A 198 -7.93 2.39 18.95
N ASN A 199 -7.19 3.49 19.03
CA ASN A 199 -7.02 4.45 17.93
C ASN A 199 -6.66 3.70 16.63
N PHE A 200 -7.25 4.08 15.50
CA PHE A 200 -7.06 3.42 14.20
C PHE A 200 -5.57 3.18 13.87
N LEU A 201 -4.71 4.13 14.24
CA LEU A 201 -3.26 4.09 14.05
C LEU A 201 -2.58 2.93 14.82
N THR A 202 -3.11 2.53 15.98
CA THR A 202 -2.58 1.42 16.79
C THR A 202 -2.86 0.06 16.15
N LYS A 203 -4.03 -0.08 15.50
CA LYS A 203 -4.51 -1.32 14.85
C LYS A 203 -3.95 -1.52 13.44
N MET A 204 -3.54 -0.44 12.79
CA MET A 204 -2.97 -0.49 11.45
C MET A 204 -1.63 -1.24 11.44
N ASN A 205 -1.40 -2.04 10.39
CA ASN A 205 -0.10 -2.68 10.15
C ASN A 205 0.99 -1.58 10.10
N PRO A 206 2.13 -1.73 10.80
CA PRO A 206 3.18 -0.71 10.84
C PRO A 206 3.66 -0.29 9.44
N ARG A 207 3.74 -1.23 8.50
CA ARG A 207 4.10 -0.89 7.12
C ARG A 207 3.02 -0.06 6.41
N ASN A 208 1.74 -0.29 6.70
CA ASN A 208 0.64 0.53 6.19
C ASN A 208 0.63 1.92 6.83
N LEU A 209 1.04 2.03 8.10
CA LEU A 209 1.19 3.32 8.78
C LEU A 209 2.24 4.19 8.07
N TYR A 210 3.36 3.59 7.63
CA TYR A 210 4.37 4.32 6.86
C TYR A 210 3.79 4.87 5.54
N VAL A 211 3.13 4.02 4.74
CA VAL A 211 2.51 4.45 3.49
C VAL A 211 1.40 5.49 3.73
N PHE A 212 0.70 5.41 4.87
CA PHE A 212 -0.30 6.40 5.27
C PHE A 212 0.32 7.76 5.54
N MET A 213 1.50 7.80 6.17
CA MET A 213 2.23 9.06 6.35
C MET A 213 2.74 9.63 5.01
N ILE A 214 3.18 8.78 4.07
CA ILE A 214 3.52 9.23 2.71
C ILE A 214 2.28 9.83 2.03
N TRP A 215 1.12 9.18 2.15
CA TRP A 215 -0.14 9.67 1.61
C TRP A 215 -0.48 11.05 2.17
N LEU A 216 -0.43 11.23 3.50
CA LEU A 216 -0.64 12.53 4.13
C LEU A 216 0.36 13.58 3.64
N ALA A 217 1.63 13.22 3.49
CA ALA A 217 2.67 14.12 2.99
C ALA A 217 2.48 14.52 1.52
N SER A 218 1.69 13.77 0.73
CA SER A 218 1.44 14.06 -0.69
C SER A 218 0.30 15.05 -0.94
N TRP A 219 -0.50 15.40 0.08
CA TRP A 219 -1.66 16.30 -0.04
C TRP A 219 -1.37 17.82 -0.09
N PRO A 220 -0.34 18.37 0.57
CA PRO A 220 -0.18 19.82 0.65
C PRO A 220 -0.16 20.54 -0.70
N LEU A 221 0.50 19.98 -1.70
CA LEU A 221 0.68 20.61 -3.01
C LEU A 221 -0.62 20.59 -3.86
N PRO A 222 -1.35 19.47 -3.98
CA PRO A 222 -2.70 19.44 -4.56
C PRO A 222 -3.66 20.39 -3.85
N LEU A 223 -3.65 20.44 -2.51
CA LEU A 223 -4.55 21.32 -1.75
C LEU A 223 -4.21 22.80 -1.92
N MET A 224 -2.92 23.14 -1.97
CA MET A 224 -2.48 24.52 -2.19
C MET A 224 -2.89 25.01 -3.58
N THR A 225 -2.72 24.19 -4.61
CA THR A 225 -3.08 24.54 -6.00
C THR A 225 -4.59 24.59 -6.21
N PHE A 226 -5.35 23.70 -5.57
CA PHE A 226 -6.79 23.79 -5.50
C PHE A 226 -7.26 25.07 -4.79
N GLY A 227 -6.66 25.39 -3.63
CA GLY A 227 -6.97 26.60 -2.87
C GLY A 227 -6.63 27.90 -3.61
N ALA A 228 -5.66 27.86 -4.52
CA ALA A 228 -5.32 28.97 -5.41
C ALA A 228 -6.28 29.12 -6.62
N GLY A 229 -7.30 28.26 -6.76
CA GLY A 229 -8.28 28.31 -7.84
C GLY A 229 -7.85 27.66 -9.16
N ALA A 230 -6.69 27.00 -9.20
CA ALA A 230 -6.17 26.33 -10.39
C ALA A 230 -6.64 24.87 -10.46
N PHE A 231 -7.93 24.65 -10.73
CA PHE A 231 -8.56 23.32 -10.66
C PHE A 231 -7.93 22.27 -11.59
N GLU A 232 -7.65 22.64 -12.84
CA GLU A 232 -7.07 21.72 -13.82
C GLU A 232 -5.68 21.26 -13.39
N SER A 233 -4.83 22.20 -12.95
CA SER A 233 -3.52 21.87 -12.39
C SER A 233 -3.65 21.05 -11.10
N SER A 234 -4.60 21.38 -10.21
CA SER A 234 -4.81 20.65 -8.96
C SER A 234 -5.15 19.16 -9.19
N ALA A 235 -5.93 18.86 -10.23
CA ALA A 235 -6.26 17.49 -10.61
C ALA A 235 -5.01 16.71 -11.08
N TRP A 236 -4.15 17.36 -11.86
CA TRP A 236 -2.86 16.79 -12.28
C TRP A 236 -1.96 16.45 -11.08
N TRP A 237 -1.90 17.35 -10.09
CA TRP A 237 -1.13 17.14 -8.87
C TRP A 237 -1.75 16.06 -7.96
N ALA A 238 -3.08 15.92 -7.96
CA ALA A 238 -3.81 14.96 -7.14
C ALA A 238 -3.62 13.49 -7.59
N LEU A 239 -3.01 13.23 -8.74
CA LEU A 239 -2.73 11.86 -9.19
C LEU A 239 -1.85 11.10 -8.17
N THR A 240 -0.82 11.73 -7.61
CA THR A 240 0.06 11.09 -6.62
C THR A 240 -0.70 10.63 -5.37
N PRO A 241 -1.41 11.50 -4.61
CA PRO A 241 -2.18 11.06 -3.45
C PRO A 241 -3.29 10.07 -3.81
N ALA A 242 -3.90 10.18 -5.00
CA ALA A 242 -4.92 9.22 -5.44
C ALA A 242 -4.34 7.81 -5.59
N VAL A 243 -3.20 7.67 -6.27
CA VAL A 243 -2.49 6.39 -6.44
C VAL A 243 -2.04 5.81 -5.10
N ILE A 244 -1.43 6.62 -4.23
CA ILE A 244 -0.99 6.16 -2.91
C ILE A 244 -2.21 5.74 -2.07
N GLY A 245 -3.35 6.45 -2.21
CA GLY A 245 -4.61 6.07 -1.58
C GLY A 245 -5.13 4.71 -2.04
N ILE A 246 -5.06 4.41 -3.34
CA ILE A 246 -5.40 3.08 -3.89
C ILE A 246 -4.48 2.01 -3.30
N VAL A 247 -3.17 2.27 -3.24
CA VAL A 247 -2.20 1.34 -2.62
C VAL A 247 -2.59 1.05 -1.17
N LEU A 248 -2.94 2.08 -0.39
CA LEU A 248 -3.37 1.93 1.00
C LEU A 248 -4.65 1.11 1.13
N ALA A 249 -5.64 1.35 0.28
CA ALA A 249 -6.90 0.62 0.29
C ALA A 249 -6.67 -0.86 -0.03
N VAL A 250 -5.92 -1.16 -1.10
CA VAL A 250 -5.62 -2.54 -1.51
C VAL A 250 -4.79 -3.27 -0.46
N GLU A 251 -3.73 -2.66 0.08
CA GLU A 251 -2.93 -3.26 1.16
C GLU A 251 -3.71 -3.38 2.47
N GLY A 252 -4.71 -2.53 2.70
CA GLY A 252 -5.66 -2.66 3.81
C GLY A 252 -6.55 -3.89 3.64
N ILE A 253 -7.06 -4.14 2.43
CA ILE A 253 -7.87 -5.31 2.09
C ILE A 253 -7.03 -6.59 2.21
N ILE A 254 -5.81 -6.60 1.65
CA ILE A 254 -4.86 -7.72 1.75
C ILE A 254 -4.57 -8.05 3.21
N TYR A 255 -4.26 -7.04 4.03
CA TYR A 255 -3.99 -7.26 5.45
C TYR A 255 -5.19 -7.83 6.21
N ARG A 256 -6.41 -7.38 5.87
CA ARG A 256 -7.63 -7.93 6.44
C ARG A 256 -7.80 -9.41 6.05
N ALA A 257 -7.63 -9.74 4.77
CA ALA A 257 -7.71 -11.12 4.28
C ALA A 257 -6.66 -12.04 4.94
N GLU A 258 -5.41 -11.58 5.10
CA GLU A 258 -4.38 -12.33 5.82
C GLU A 258 -4.72 -12.56 7.30
N ARG A 259 -5.30 -11.55 7.96
CA ARG A 259 -5.73 -11.66 9.35
C ARG A 259 -6.87 -12.66 9.49
N ASP A 260 -7.83 -12.65 8.57
CA ASP A 260 -8.98 -13.56 8.58
C ASP A 260 -8.52 -15.01 8.32
N LEU A 261 -7.57 -15.23 7.39
CA LEU A 261 -6.95 -16.54 7.17
C LEU A 261 -6.15 -17.05 8.38
N LYS A 262 -5.43 -16.16 9.08
CA LYS A 262 -4.75 -16.52 10.34
C LYS A 262 -5.75 -16.85 11.44
N GLY A 263 -6.88 -16.14 11.48
CA GLY A 263 -8.00 -16.46 12.36
C GLY A 263 -8.57 -17.85 12.07
N LEU A 264 -8.78 -18.17 10.80
CA LEU A 264 -9.25 -19.49 10.34
C LEU A 264 -8.29 -20.61 10.74
N ASP A 265 -6.98 -20.40 10.59
CA ASP A 265 -5.95 -21.35 11.02
C ASP A 265 -5.86 -21.47 12.55
N GLY A 266 -6.23 -20.41 13.28
CA GLY A 266 -6.31 -20.40 14.75
C GLY A 266 -7.57 -21.08 15.31
N MET A 267 -8.68 -21.09 14.56
CA MET A 267 -9.92 -21.81 14.91
C MET A 267 -9.79 -23.34 14.79
N ARG A 268 -8.60 -23.83 14.47
CA ARG A 268 -8.27 -25.23 14.22
C ARG A 268 -8.18 -26.11 15.48
N TYR A 269 -8.71 -25.67 16.61
CA TYR A 269 -8.84 -26.46 17.85
C TYR A 269 -10.18 -26.16 18.53
N GLY A 270 -11.04 -27.11 18.90
CA GLY A 270 -11.03 -28.55 18.65
C GLY A 270 -12.35 -29.18 19.10
N TYR A 271 -12.98 -29.99 18.23
CA TYR A 271 -14.00 -30.95 18.66
C TYR A 271 -13.31 -32.29 18.95
N LYS A 272 -12.65 -32.36 20.11
CA LYS A 272 -12.45 -33.62 20.84
C LYS A 272 -13.33 -33.55 22.08
N GLY A 273 -14.65 -33.52 21.90
CA GLY A 273 -15.59 -33.55 23.03
C GLY A 273 -16.88 -32.75 22.89
N ALA A 274 -17.54 -32.75 21.73
CA ALA A 274 -18.99 -32.56 21.69
C ALA A 274 -19.61 -33.44 20.60
#